data_AF-A0A8I6TKG1-F1
#
_entry.id   AF-A0A8I6TKG1-F1
#
_cell.length_a   1.000
_cell.length_b   1.000
_cell.length_c   1.000
_cell.angle_alpha   90.00
_cell.angle_beta   90.00
_cell.angle_gamma   90.00
#
_symmetry.space_group_name_H-M   'P 1'
#
loop_
_entity.id
_entity.type
_entity.pdbx_description
1 polymer ?
#
loop_
_entity_poly.entity_id
_entity_poly.type
_entity_poly.pdbx_seq_one_letter_code
_entity_poly.pdbx_strand_id
1 'polypeptide(L)'
;MFDTTKCGFIDTCKISTILNTMGQLFEDAELSRIIEEVDVEGSGKVNFDGFCEVAAHFLEEEDAEAMQEELKEAFRLYDREGNGYITTATLREILAALDDKLNNEDLDGIIQEIDTDGSGTVDFDEFMEMMTGE
;
A
#
# COMPACT_ATOMS: atom_id res chain seq x y z
N MET A 1 -6.35 11.75 -22.11
CA MET A 1 -6.61 10.44 -22.73
C MET A 1 -8.01 9.91 -22.41
N PHE A 2 -8.63 10.32 -21.28
CA PHE A 2 -9.95 9.84 -20.82
C PHE A 2 -11.13 10.76 -21.18
N ASP A 3 -10.91 12.04 -21.45
CA ASP A 3 -11.91 12.96 -22.00
C ASP A 3 -11.85 12.94 -23.55
N THR A 4 -12.40 11.90 -24.17
CA THR A 4 -12.35 11.70 -25.64
C THR A 4 -13.12 12.78 -26.40
N THR A 5 -14.06 13.44 -25.72
CA THR A 5 -14.96 14.47 -26.26
C THR A 5 -14.54 15.91 -25.93
N LYS A 6 -13.43 16.13 -25.20
CA LYS A 6 -12.98 17.47 -24.78
C LYS A 6 -14.07 18.27 -24.04
N CYS A 7 -15.01 17.57 -23.41
CA CYS A 7 -16.16 18.19 -22.78
C CYS A 7 -15.88 18.68 -21.35
N GLY A 8 -14.76 18.27 -20.74
CA GLY A 8 -14.42 18.63 -19.37
C GLY A 8 -15.25 17.90 -18.30
N PHE A 9 -16.04 16.90 -18.71
CA PHE A 9 -16.88 16.07 -17.84
C PHE A 9 -16.63 14.59 -18.13
N ILE A 10 -16.68 13.78 -17.07
CA ILE A 10 -16.50 12.33 -17.05
C ILE A 10 -17.82 11.73 -16.56
N ASP A 11 -18.40 10.82 -17.34
CA ASP A 11 -19.59 10.08 -16.91
C ASP A 11 -19.25 9.23 -15.68
N THR A 12 -20.13 9.22 -14.67
CA THR A 12 -19.89 8.52 -13.40
C THR A 12 -19.66 7.01 -13.59
N CYS A 13 -20.34 6.42 -14.56
CA CYS A 13 -20.14 5.01 -14.96
C CYS A 13 -18.73 4.72 -15.50
N LYS A 14 -17.98 5.72 -15.98
CA LYS A 14 -16.60 5.54 -16.46
C LYS A 14 -15.58 5.63 -15.32
N ILE A 15 -15.94 6.25 -14.20
CA ILE A 15 -15.05 6.40 -13.04
C ILE A 15 -14.63 5.03 -12.53
N SER A 16 -15.57 4.09 -12.39
CA SER A 16 -15.27 2.71 -11.98
C SER A 16 -14.29 2.02 -12.93
N THR A 17 -14.42 2.24 -14.23
CA THR A 17 -13.49 1.68 -15.22
C THR A 17 -12.11 2.30 -15.09
N ILE A 18 -12.02 3.61 -14.81
CA ILE A 18 -10.74 4.32 -14.67
C ILE A 18 -10.02 3.85 -13.40
N LEU A 19 -10.71 3.82 -12.25
CA LEU A 19 -10.15 3.36 -10.97
C LEU A 19 -9.69 1.89 -11.06
N ASN A 20 -10.51 1.00 -11.63
CA ASN A 20 -10.13 -0.40 -11.86
C ASN A 20 -8.97 -0.54 -12.86
N THR A 21 -8.83 0.39 -13.82
CA THR A 21 -7.66 0.41 -14.74
C THR A 21 -6.39 0.91 -14.04
N MET A 22 -6.53 1.73 -13.00
CA MET A 22 -5.43 2.19 -12.16
C MET A 22 -4.98 1.12 -11.15
N GLY A 23 -5.67 -0.03 -11.10
CA GLY A 23 -5.37 -1.13 -10.18
C GLY A 23 -6.16 -1.07 -8.88
N GLN A 24 -7.07 -0.10 -8.75
CA GLN A 24 -7.74 0.15 -7.48
C GLN A 24 -8.89 -0.81 -7.23
N LEU A 25 -8.96 -1.37 -6.02
CA LEU A 25 -10.03 -2.27 -5.57
C LEU A 25 -10.96 -1.49 -4.63
N PHE A 26 -12.18 -1.25 -5.09
CA PHE A 26 -13.20 -0.53 -4.33
C PHE A 26 -14.52 -1.29 -4.32
N GLU A 27 -15.31 -1.12 -3.26
CA GLU A 27 -16.69 -1.59 -3.23
C GLU A 27 -17.60 -0.63 -4.01
N ASP A 28 -18.50 -1.18 -4.84
CA ASP A 28 -19.47 -0.37 -5.60
C ASP A 28 -20.31 0.56 -4.70
N ALA A 29 -20.57 0.14 -3.46
CA ALA A 29 -21.33 0.92 -2.49
C ALA A 29 -20.58 2.18 -2.02
N GLU A 30 -19.26 2.09 -1.83
CA GLU A 30 -18.45 3.22 -1.40
C GLU A 30 -18.22 4.19 -2.56
N LEU A 31 -17.88 3.65 -3.74
CA LEU A 31 -17.77 4.47 -4.95
C LEU A 31 -19.08 5.21 -5.25
N SER A 32 -20.22 4.55 -5.09
CA SER A 32 -21.53 5.19 -5.30
C SER A 32 -21.79 6.31 -4.30
N ARG A 33 -21.34 6.20 -3.04
CA ARG A 33 -21.48 7.29 -2.05
C ARG A 33 -20.66 8.50 -2.44
N ILE A 34 -19.38 8.29 -2.74
CA ILE A 34 -18.47 9.39 -3.07
C ILE A 34 -18.92 10.08 -4.37
N ILE A 35 -19.39 9.29 -5.35
CA ILE A 35 -20.00 9.85 -6.56
C ILE A 35 -21.25 10.69 -6.25
N GLU A 36 -22.11 10.26 -5.32
CA GLU A 36 -23.31 11.01 -4.93
C GLU A 36 -22.96 12.32 -4.18
N GLU A 37 -21.88 12.32 -3.40
CA GLU A 37 -21.35 13.54 -2.76
C GLU A 37 -20.79 14.54 -3.77
N VAL A 38 -20.16 14.07 -4.83
CA VAL A 38 -19.54 14.91 -5.86
C VAL A 38 -20.55 15.33 -6.95
N ASP A 39 -21.49 14.46 -7.32
CA ASP A 39 -22.56 14.71 -8.30
C ASP A 39 -23.85 15.15 -7.60
N VAL A 40 -23.78 16.21 -6.77
CA VAL A 40 -24.94 16.77 -6.05
C VAL A 40 -26.10 17.16 -6.97
N GLU A 41 -25.81 17.44 -8.24
CA GLU A 41 -26.80 17.81 -9.26
C GLU A 41 -27.52 16.59 -9.87
N GLY A 42 -27.05 15.36 -9.59
CA GLY A 42 -27.58 14.13 -10.17
C GLY A 42 -27.44 14.10 -11.70
N SER A 43 -26.40 14.74 -12.22
CA SER A 43 -26.13 14.87 -13.66
C SER A 43 -25.68 13.54 -14.27
N GLY A 44 -25.20 12.61 -13.44
CA GLY A 44 -24.52 11.38 -13.86
C GLY A 44 -23.16 11.67 -14.49
N LYS A 45 -22.62 12.89 -14.29
CA LYS A 45 -21.36 13.36 -14.86
C LYS A 45 -20.67 14.30 -13.89
N VAL A 46 -19.39 14.03 -13.63
CA VAL A 46 -18.54 14.89 -12.80
C VAL A 46 -17.54 15.63 -13.67
N ASN A 47 -17.08 16.80 -13.24
CA ASN A 47 -15.98 17.48 -13.91
C ASN A 47 -14.63 16.88 -13.48
N PHE A 48 -13.52 17.38 -14.04
CA PHE A 48 -12.18 16.90 -13.67
C PHE A 48 -11.88 17.10 -12.17
N ASP A 49 -12.37 18.18 -11.58
CA ASP A 49 -12.17 18.51 -10.17
C ASP A 49 -12.86 17.49 -9.25
N GLY A 50 -14.13 17.19 -9.52
CA GLY A 50 -14.88 16.14 -8.83
C GLY A 50 -14.30 14.75 -9.06
N PHE A 51 -13.78 14.46 -10.25
CA PHE A 51 -13.03 13.21 -10.47
C PHE A 51 -11.76 13.16 -9.62
N CYS A 52 -11.02 14.27 -9.50
CA CYS A 52 -9.85 14.33 -8.62
C CYS A 52 -10.23 14.14 -7.14
N GLU A 53 -11.39 14.61 -6.71
CA GLU A 53 -11.89 14.38 -5.34
C GLU A 53 -12.23 12.90 -5.11
N VAL A 54 -12.94 12.26 -6.05
CA VAL A 54 -13.21 10.82 -6.00
C VAL A 54 -11.89 10.04 -6.00
N ALA A 55 -10.99 10.34 -6.94
CA ALA A 55 -9.72 9.65 -7.07
C ALA A 55 -8.82 9.87 -5.86
N ALA A 56 -8.79 11.07 -5.26
CA ALA A 56 -8.01 11.32 -4.05
C ALA A 56 -8.49 10.46 -2.88
N HIS A 57 -9.80 10.29 -2.71
CA HIS A 57 -10.37 9.43 -1.68
C HIS A 57 -9.90 7.97 -1.81
N PHE A 58 -9.91 7.43 -3.04
CA PHE A 58 -9.44 6.07 -3.29
C PHE A 58 -7.92 5.93 -3.32
N LEU A 59 -7.18 6.98 -3.67
CA LEU A 59 -5.71 6.96 -3.70
C LEU A 59 -5.09 7.16 -2.30
N GLU A 60 -5.80 7.77 -1.34
CA GLU A 60 -5.29 7.93 0.04
C GLU A 60 -5.42 6.67 0.89
N GLU A 61 -6.47 5.85 0.70
CA GLU A 61 -6.66 4.61 1.48
C GLU A 61 -5.86 3.43 0.93
N GLU A 62 -5.64 3.39 -0.38
CA GLU A 62 -4.99 2.24 -1.03
C GLU A 62 -3.47 2.20 -0.79
N ASP A 63 -2.83 3.33 -0.44
CA ASP A 63 -1.38 3.35 -0.16
C ASP A 63 -1.05 2.46 1.06
N ALA A 64 -1.89 2.47 2.10
CA ALA A 64 -1.66 1.68 3.31
C ALA A 64 -1.98 0.20 3.12
N GLU A 65 -3.13 -0.14 2.53
CA GLU A 65 -3.52 -1.55 2.34
C GLU A 65 -2.65 -2.24 1.27
N ALA A 66 -2.35 -1.57 0.16
CA ALA A 66 -1.45 -2.10 -0.85
C ALA A 66 -0.02 -2.25 -0.29
N MET A 67 0.47 -1.27 0.49
CA MET A 67 1.75 -1.39 1.17
C MET A 67 1.76 -2.57 2.16
N GLN A 68 0.69 -2.75 2.94
CA GLN A 68 0.56 -3.91 3.83
C GLN A 68 0.56 -5.23 3.06
N GLU A 69 -0.11 -5.33 1.92
CA GLU A 69 -0.07 -6.53 1.07
C GLU A 69 1.32 -6.78 0.49
N GLU A 70 1.99 -5.75 -0.04
CA GLU A 70 3.36 -5.86 -0.57
C GLU A 70 4.35 -6.27 0.53
N LEU A 71 4.24 -5.68 1.72
CA LEU A 71 5.04 -6.05 2.89
C LEU A 71 4.76 -7.49 3.32
N LYS A 72 3.52 -7.96 3.23
CA LYS A 72 3.14 -9.34 3.58
C LYS A 72 3.65 -10.35 2.57
N GLU A 73 3.67 -10.00 1.29
CA GLU A 73 4.30 -10.83 0.26
C GLU A 73 5.82 -10.87 0.43
N ALA A 74 6.45 -9.73 0.72
CA ALA A 74 7.87 -9.65 1.04
C ALA A 74 8.19 -10.49 2.30
N PHE A 75 7.40 -10.35 3.35
CA PHE A 75 7.56 -11.13 4.58
C PHE A 75 7.48 -12.64 4.32
N ARG A 76 6.54 -13.10 3.50
CA ARG A 76 6.47 -14.52 3.11
C ARG A 76 7.65 -14.99 2.27
N LEU A 77 8.24 -14.10 1.48
CA LEU A 77 9.46 -14.42 0.72
C LEU A 77 10.64 -14.67 1.67
N TYR A 78 10.66 -13.98 2.81
CA TYR A 78 11.71 -14.06 3.82
C TYR A 78 11.47 -15.16 4.87
N ASP A 79 10.21 -15.38 5.28
CA ASP A 79 9.79 -16.50 6.14
C ASP A 79 9.77 -17.82 5.36
N ARG A 80 10.95 -18.33 5.01
CA ARG A 80 11.13 -19.56 4.23
C ARG A 80 10.52 -20.80 4.89
N GLU A 81 10.36 -20.79 6.22
CA GLU A 81 9.80 -21.89 6.98
C GLU A 81 8.27 -21.79 7.14
N GLY A 82 7.67 -20.64 6.83
CA GLY A 82 6.22 -20.44 6.92
C GLY A 82 5.71 -20.41 8.36
N ASN A 83 6.57 -20.05 9.32
CA ASN A 83 6.24 -20.07 10.74
C ASN A 83 5.55 -18.76 11.19
N GLY A 84 5.51 -17.74 10.33
CA GLY A 84 4.95 -16.42 10.64
C GLY A 84 5.90 -15.48 11.37
N TYR A 85 7.20 -15.79 11.39
CA TYR A 85 8.26 -14.97 11.98
C TYR A 85 9.58 -15.15 11.21
N ILE A 86 10.38 -14.10 11.12
CA ILE A 86 11.71 -14.12 10.50
C ILE A 86 12.75 -14.23 11.60
N THR A 87 13.60 -15.26 11.59
CA THR A 87 14.67 -15.33 12.59
C THR A 87 15.68 -14.21 12.39
N THR A 88 16.27 -13.70 13.48
CA THR A 88 17.34 -12.69 13.43
C THR A 88 18.51 -13.10 12.53
N ALA A 89 18.81 -14.41 12.46
CA ALA A 89 19.80 -14.97 11.53
C ALA A 89 19.40 -14.78 10.06
N THR A 90 18.13 -15.00 9.72
CA THR A 90 17.61 -14.80 8.36
C THR A 90 17.58 -13.31 8.00
N LEU A 91 17.10 -12.46 8.92
CA LEU A 91 17.09 -11.00 8.73
C LEU A 91 18.50 -10.46 8.46
N ARG A 92 19.49 -10.97 9.19
CA ARG A 92 20.89 -10.63 8.98
C ARG A 92 21.40 -10.97 7.58
N GLU A 93 21.06 -12.15 7.07
CA GLU A 93 21.44 -12.55 5.70
C GLU A 93 20.78 -11.64 4.66
N ILE A 94 19.54 -11.21 4.91
CA ILE A 94 18.80 -10.29 4.02
C ILE A 94 19.46 -8.92 4.02
N LEU A 95 19.72 -8.34 5.19
CA LEU A 95 20.36 -7.03 5.32
C LEU A 95 21.76 -7.01 4.70
N ALA A 96 22.55 -8.07 4.90
CA ALA A 96 23.86 -8.22 4.27
C ALA A 96 23.76 -8.35 2.73
N ALA A 97 22.69 -8.98 2.22
CA ALA A 97 22.45 -9.09 0.78
C ALA A 97 21.94 -7.78 0.16
N LEU A 98 21.24 -6.95 0.93
CA LEU A 98 20.76 -5.63 0.50
C LEU A 98 21.90 -4.60 0.47
N ASP A 99 22.76 -4.59 1.50
CA ASP A 99 23.91 -3.69 1.56
C ASP A 99 25.16 -4.40 2.12
N ASP A 100 26.09 -4.73 1.22
CA ASP A 100 27.35 -5.43 1.54
C ASP A 100 28.32 -4.59 2.38
N LYS A 101 28.03 -3.30 2.63
CA LYS A 101 28.90 -2.43 3.44
C LYS A 101 28.60 -2.51 4.94
N LEU A 102 27.48 -3.09 5.33
CA LEU A 102 27.11 -3.29 6.73
C LEU A 102 27.98 -4.38 7.34
N ASN A 103 28.72 -4.05 8.40
CA ASN A 103 29.50 -5.05 9.12
C ASN A 103 28.62 -5.82 10.10
N ASN A 104 29.18 -6.88 10.69
CA ASN A 104 28.47 -7.72 11.64
C ASN A 104 27.96 -6.91 12.86
N GLU A 105 28.70 -5.90 13.30
CA GLU A 105 28.33 -5.01 14.39
C GLU A 105 27.18 -4.07 14.00
N ASP A 106 27.21 -3.53 12.77
CA ASP A 106 26.12 -2.68 12.25
C ASP A 106 24.83 -3.49 12.11
N LEU A 107 24.93 -4.72 11.59
CA LEU A 107 23.80 -5.64 11.48
C LEU A 107 23.22 -6.03 12.84
N ASP A 108 24.07 -6.28 13.85
CA ASP A 108 23.62 -6.59 15.22
C ASP A 108 22.88 -5.39 15.84
N GLY A 109 23.38 -4.18 15.61
CA GLY A 109 22.72 -2.95 16.04
C GLY A 109 21.34 -2.76 15.39
N ILE A 110 21.25 -2.96 14.08
CA ILE A 110 19.97 -2.88 13.34
C ILE A 110 18.99 -3.95 13.84
N ILE A 111 19.45 -5.18 14.05
CA ILE A 111 18.61 -6.27 14.53
C ILE A 111 18.10 -6.00 15.96
N GLN A 112 18.94 -5.46 16.85
CA GLN A 112 18.51 -5.08 18.20
C GLN A 112 17.54 -3.91 18.22
N GLU A 113 17.62 -3.02 17.24
CA GLU A 113 16.67 -1.91 17.11
C GLU A 113 15.29 -2.40 16.65
N ILE A 114 15.24 -3.47 15.84
CA ILE A 114 14.01 -4.05 15.30
C ILE A 114 13.36 -5.05 16.28
N ASP A 115 14.16 -5.97 16.87
CA ASP A 115 13.69 -6.97 17.85
C ASP A 115 13.53 -6.34 19.24
N THR A 116 12.54 -5.47 19.37
CA THR A 116 12.33 -4.66 20.59
C THR A 116 11.84 -5.50 21.78
N ASP A 117 11.13 -6.61 21.52
CA ASP A 117 10.73 -7.57 22.54
C ASP A 117 11.89 -8.51 22.94
N GLY A 118 12.97 -8.55 22.16
CA GLY A 118 14.11 -9.44 22.40
C GLY A 118 13.75 -10.91 22.24
N SER A 119 12.78 -11.19 21.37
CA SER A 119 12.27 -12.53 21.10
C SER A 119 13.28 -13.38 20.31
N GLY A 120 14.27 -12.75 19.67
CA GLY A 120 15.23 -13.38 18.77
C GLY A 120 14.63 -13.72 17.40
N THR A 121 13.41 -13.23 17.15
CA THR A 121 12.64 -13.34 15.92
C THR A 121 11.98 -12.01 15.62
N VAL A 122 11.69 -11.74 14.36
CA VAL A 122 10.97 -10.55 13.92
C VAL A 122 9.61 -10.97 13.42
N ASP A 123 8.56 -10.53 14.08
CA ASP A 123 7.20 -10.78 13.63
C ASP A 123 6.75 -9.75 12.57
N PHE A 124 5.53 -9.91 12.07
CA PHE A 124 5.04 -9.07 10.98
C PHE A 124 4.88 -7.60 11.37
N ASP A 125 4.56 -7.32 12.64
CA ASP A 125 4.39 -5.96 13.17
C ASP A 125 5.75 -5.25 13.25
N GLU A 126 6.75 -5.92 13.83
CA GLU A 126 8.13 -5.42 13.90
C GLU A 126 8.75 -5.22 12.51
N PHE A 127 8.45 -6.12 11.55
CA PHE A 127 8.88 -5.95 10.16
C PHE A 127 8.19 -4.78 9.46
N MET A 128 6.93 -4.50 9.81
CA MET A 128 6.19 -3.36 9.28
C MET A 128 6.79 -2.06 9.80
N GLU A 129 7.00 -1.95 11.11
CA GLU A 129 7.61 -0.77 11.76
C GLU A 129 8.99 -0.45 11.16
N MET A 130 9.81 -1.48 10.91
CA MET A 130 11.09 -1.33 10.19
C MET A 130 10.93 -0.71 8.79
N MET A 131 9.91 -1.12 8.03
CA MET A 131 9.74 -0.72 6.63
C MET A 131 8.98 0.59 6.46
N THR A 132 8.07 0.93 7.39
CA THR A 132 7.33 2.19 7.41
C THR A 132 8.08 3.30 8.14
N GLY A 133 8.99 2.95 9.06
CA GLY A 133 9.82 3.90 9.81
C GLY A 133 9.03 4.80 10.76
N GLU A 134 7.87 4.34 11.23
CA GLU A 134 7.03 5.02 12.24
C GLU A 134 7.45 4.68 13.67
#